data_AF-H3SAC5-F1
#
_entry.id   AF-H3SAC5-F1
#
_cell.length_a   1.000
_cell.length_b   1.000
_cell.length_c   1.000
_cell.angle_alpha   90.00
_cell.angle_beta   90.00
_cell.angle_gamma   90.00
#
_symmetry.space_group_name_H-M   'P 1'
#
loop_
_entity.id
_entity.type
_entity.pdbx_description
1 polymer ?
#
loop_
_entity_poly.entity_id
_entity_poly.type
_entity_poly.pdbx_seq_one_letter_code
_entity_poly.pdbx_strand_id
1 'polypeptide(L)'
;MSKDFAAHLPNQVSDELNTYVVDVALRDSRYIFTRRMGGFQYGYCTHCKKEYLTKGFRHGKTEMCEKCGSFCTVKASGRGRSRLIDDAYLVWYDKSLINPKAVVAHGIYVKRDYTGDYREVNTQFYVQAEYLFIPGDPKAKGKARFGEAHMRRRHPWGNHFYSPSSIITELSNAMRRPPFYLDKENVREAVHGTPFQYSGWEEMLTHRREGEVDYCGLFSYERRAGEPRTDLVKFFALAAKYPCIEYLVKLGLSSLIEAKINGHYTYNAINWRGATMEKVFKLSKQEIREMRTVNTTNIPLMLHSYRFYRKKGINVSFDQANKLRDLTFEENQDSLKSLGISHTVNQAIKYILKQLERPGASKYYSSASSVLRDWRDYLNDCKKLGMDMASQAVCYPNDLHSAHQKTLEKVKYKEDRALNIRIANRLEKLNKLYQFEYNGLVIRPAMTSVELFREGKELSHCVGGYAKNYADGKCDLLFIRRVSEPDKPFYTMEVSGGQVFQCRGYENCSMTPEVRDFVDRFISVKLKKKKPIKVKGVAV
;
A
#
# COMPACT_ATOMS: atom_id res chain seq x y z
N MET A 1 -2.42 -15.94 -36.48
CA MET A 1 -1.04 -16.21 -36.02
C MET A 1 -0.14 -16.14 -37.24
N SER A 2 1.05 -15.51 -37.18
CA SER A 2 1.99 -15.72 -38.29
C SER A 2 2.25 -17.22 -38.35
N LYS A 3 2.16 -17.82 -39.54
CA LYS A 3 2.46 -19.25 -39.74
C LYS A 3 3.93 -19.58 -39.41
N ASP A 4 4.71 -18.57 -39.00
CA ASP A 4 6.17 -18.57 -38.96
C ASP A 4 6.76 -18.21 -37.59
N PHE A 5 5.99 -18.17 -36.48
CA PHE A 5 6.54 -17.81 -35.15
C PHE A 5 7.80 -18.62 -34.79
N ALA A 6 7.76 -19.95 -35.00
CA ALA A 6 8.90 -20.82 -34.75
C ALA A 6 10.09 -20.54 -35.68
N ALA A 7 9.86 -20.06 -36.90
CA ALA A 7 10.91 -19.72 -37.85
C ALA A 7 11.70 -18.48 -37.45
N HIS A 8 11.20 -17.66 -36.52
CA HIS A 8 11.95 -16.54 -35.95
C HIS A 8 12.97 -16.98 -34.90
N LEU A 9 12.79 -18.14 -34.25
CA LEU A 9 13.53 -18.53 -33.06
C LEU A 9 14.76 -19.38 -33.40
N PRO A 10 15.91 -19.15 -32.75
CA PRO A 10 17.01 -20.10 -32.78
C PRO A 10 16.62 -21.40 -32.06
N ASN A 11 17.03 -22.54 -32.63
CA ASN A 11 16.58 -23.88 -32.19
C ASN A 11 17.46 -24.52 -31.10
N GLN A 12 18.56 -23.89 -30.67
CA GLN A 12 19.57 -24.52 -29.81
C GLN A 12 20.07 -23.58 -28.70
N VAL A 13 20.45 -24.17 -27.55
CA VAL A 13 21.21 -23.48 -26.50
C VAL A 13 22.58 -23.14 -27.10
N SER A 14 22.89 -21.85 -27.24
CA SER A 14 24.17 -21.43 -27.79
C SER A 14 25.30 -21.66 -26.79
N ASP A 15 26.54 -21.73 -27.29
CA ASP A 15 27.73 -21.87 -26.44
C ASP A 15 27.89 -20.67 -25.51
N GLU A 16 27.52 -19.47 -25.97
CA GLU A 16 27.53 -18.24 -25.16
C GLU A 16 26.51 -18.32 -24.02
N LEU A 17 25.28 -18.75 -24.31
CA LEU A 17 24.23 -18.97 -23.30
C LEU A 17 24.68 -20.02 -22.27
N ASN A 18 25.22 -21.14 -22.72
CA ASN A 18 25.71 -22.19 -21.83
C ASN A 18 26.85 -21.67 -20.94
N THR A 19 27.80 -20.93 -21.51
CA THR A 19 28.91 -20.31 -20.76
C THR A 19 28.39 -19.34 -19.72
N TYR A 20 27.48 -18.43 -20.09
CA TYR A 20 26.86 -17.49 -19.15
C TYR A 20 26.15 -18.21 -17.99
N VAL A 21 25.40 -19.28 -18.29
CA VAL A 21 24.72 -20.05 -17.25
C VAL A 21 25.72 -20.74 -16.31
N VAL A 22 26.79 -21.33 -16.83
CA VAL A 22 27.78 -22.07 -16.02
C VAL A 22 28.65 -21.13 -15.18
N ASP A 23 29.03 -19.98 -15.71
CA ASP A 23 29.99 -19.07 -15.11
C ASP A 23 29.39 -17.89 -14.34
N VAL A 24 28.12 -17.56 -14.62
CA VAL A 24 27.40 -16.47 -13.95
C VAL A 24 26.19 -17.00 -13.18
N ALA A 25 25.20 -17.57 -13.87
CA ALA A 25 23.92 -17.91 -13.22
C ALA A 25 24.02 -19.04 -12.19
N LEU A 26 24.85 -20.06 -12.47
CA LEU A 26 25.09 -21.22 -11.62
C LEU A 26 26.54 -21.27 -11.13
N ARG A 27 27.18 -20.10 -10.99
CA ARG A 27 28.56 -19.98 -10.51
C ARG A 27 28.75 -20.64 -9.15
N ASP A 28 27.81 -20.45 -8.24
CA ASP A 28 27.86 -20.99 -6.88
C ASP A 28 27.41 -22.46 -6.80
N SER A 29 26.85 -23.00 -7.89
CA SER A 29 26.52 -24.42 -8.07
C SER A 29 27.77 -25.24 -8.41
N ARG A 30 28.82 -25.07 -7.61
CA ARG A 30 30.11 -25.75 -7.73
C ARG A 30 30.45 -26.35 -6.38
N TYR A 31 30.60 -27.68 -6.34
CA TYR A 31 30.82 -28.40 -5.11
C TYR A 31 32.09 -29.23 -5.15
N ILE A 32 32.68 -29.41 -3.98
CA ILE A 32 33.66 -30.48 -3.74
C ILE A 32 33.00 -31.49 -2.80
N PHE A 33 32.62 -32.65 -3.35
CA PHE A 33 32.07 -33.74 -2.56
C PHE A 33 33.18 -34.55 -1.93
N THR A 34 33.23 -34.56 -0.59
CA THR A 34 34.28 -35.24 0.15
C THR A 34 33.85 -36.62 0.64
N ARG A 35 34.75 -37.59 0.54
CA ARG A 35 34.63 -38.93 1.14
C ARG A 35 35.91 -39.27 1.88
N ARG A 36 35.81 -40.10 2.93
CA ARG A 36 36.97 -40.61 3.66
C ARG A 36 37.16 -42.09 3.36
N MET A 37 38.40 -42.48 3.10
CA MET A 37 38.82 -43.86 2.97
C MET A 37 40.09 -44.03 3.81
N GLY A 38 40.00 -44.78 4.91
CA GLY A 38 41.05 -44.81 5.93
C GLY A 38 41.31 -43.43 6.53
N GLY A 39 42.58 -43.07 6.70
CA GLY A 39 43.03 -41.76 7.21
C GLY A 39 42.99 -40.61 6.19
N PHE A 40 42.63 -40.89 4.94
CA PHE A 40 42.70 -39.92 3.85
C PHE A 40 41.31 -39.38 3.46
N GLN A 41 41.24 -38.09 3.11
CA GLN A 41 40.04 -37.47 2.57
C GLN A 41 40.23 -37.19 1.07
N TYR A 42 39.31 -37.70 0.26
CA TYR A 42 39.24 -37.43 -1.17
C TYR A 42 38.12 -36.45 -1.46
N GLY A 43 38.31 -35.59 -2.45
CA GLY A 43 37.35 -34.60 -2.91
C GLY A 43 37.10 -34.76 -4.41
N TYR A 44 35.84 -34.85 -4.80
CA TYR A 44 35.40 -34.79 -6.19
C TYR A 44 34.86 -33.41 -6.51
N CYS A 45 35.48 -32.70 -7.45
CA CYS A 45 35.03 -31.38 -7.87
C CYS A 45 33.98 -31.50 -8.99
N THR A 46 32.79 -30.94 -8.78
CA THR A 46 31.70 -30.98 -9.79
C THR A 46 31.94 -30.06 -10.97
N HIS A 47 32.89 -29.11 -10.87
CA HIS A 47 33.22 -28.21 -11.98
C HIS A 47 34.16 -28.87 -12.99
N CYS A 48 35.31 -29.41 -12.56
CA CYS A 48 36.28 -30.05 -13.45
C CYS A 48 36.13 -31.58 -13.54
N LYS A 49 35.20 -32.17 -12.79
CA LYS A 49 34.91 -33.60 -12.73
C LYS A 49 36.10 -34.49 -12.33
N LYS A 50 37.11 -33.92 -11.67
CA LYS A 50 38.30 -34.64 -11.18
C LYS A 50 38.17 -34.95 -9.69
N GLU A 51 38.62 -36.15 -9.30
CA GLU A 51 38.81 -36.55 -7.89
C GLU A 51 40.29 -36.41 -7.50
N TYR A 52 40.55 -35.97 -6.27
CA TYR A 52 41.91 -35.79 -5.76
C TYR A 52 41.94 -35.86 -4.22
N LEU A 53 43.14 -36.06 -3.66
CA LEU A 53 43.38 -36.02 -2.22
C LEU A 53 43.26 -34.58 -1.72
N THR A 54 42.48 -34.33 -0.68
CA THR A 54 42.28 -32.99 -0.11
C THR A 54 43.16 -32.77 1.13
N LYS A 55 43.35 -31.51 1.51
CA LYS A 55 44.06 -31.11 2.75
C LYS A 55 43.17 -31.16 4.01
N GLY A 56 42.09 -31.95 4.00
CA GLY A 56 41.14 -32.01 5.12
C GLY A 56 40.07 -30.92 5.11
N PHE A 57 39.49 -30.65 3.92
CA PHE A 57 38.40 -29.70 3.73
C PHE A 57 37.20 -29.94 4.66
N ARG A 58 36.68 -28.83 5.20
CA ARG A 58 35.56 -28.81 6.15
C ARG A 58 34.23 -28.66 5.43
N HIS A 59 33.24 -29.45 5.83
CA HIS A 59 31.89 -29.36 5.28
C HIS A 59 31.29 -27.95 5.44
N GLY A 60 30.64 -27.45 4.39
CA GLY A 60 29.98 -26.15 4.37
C GLY A 60 30.91 -24.96 4.16
N LYS A 61 32.23 -25.17 4.04
CA LYS A 61 33.19 -24.12 3.69
C LYS A 61 33.40 -24.05 2.18
N THR A 62 33.76 -22.86 1.70
CA THR A 62 34.18 -22.64 0.32
C THR A 62 35.68 -22.87 0.23
N GLU A 63 36.11 -23.75 -0.65
CA GLU A 63 37.52 -24.10 -0.87
C GLU A 63 37.85 -24.00 -2.35
N MET A 64 39.11 -23.68 -2.66
CA MET A 64 39.58 -23.65 -4.04
C MET A 64 39.92 -25.08 -4.51
N CYS A 65 39.40 -25.48 -5.66
CA CYS A 65 39.73 -26.75 -6.29
C CYS A 65 41.19 -26.75 -6.76
N GLU A 66 42.00 -27.69 -6.26
CA GLU A 66 43.43 -27.80 -6.61
C GLU A 66 43.67 -28.24 -8.06
N LYS A 67 42.62 -28.65 -8.79
CA LYS A 67 42.72 -29.12 -10.18
C LYS A 67 42.28 -28.10 -11.22
N CYS A 68 41.41 -27.15 -10.87
CA CYS A 68 40.89 -26.17 -11.83
C CYS A 68 40.81 -24.74 -11.27
N GLY A 69 41.24 -24.50 -10.03
CA GLY A 69 41.24 -23.18 -9.40
C GLY A 69 39.85 -22.63 -9.06
N SER A 70 38.76 -23.37 -9.31
CA SER A 70 37.41 -22.90 -9.00
C SER A 70 37.12 -22.95 -7.50
N PHE A 71 36.53 -21.89 -6.97
CA PHE A 71 35.98 -21.88 -5.63
C PHE A 71 34.69 -22.70 -5.59
N CYS A 72 34.65 -23.70 -4.71
CA CYS A 72 33.57 -24.66 -4.60
C CYS A 72 33.13 -24.83 -3.14
N THR A 73 31.83 -25.00 -2.91
CA THR A 73 31.31 -25.34 -1.59
C THR A 73 31.57 -26.80 -1.26
N VAL A 74 32.17 -27.07 -0.11
CA VAL A 74 32.50 -28.44 0.31
C VAL A 74 31.26 -29.13 0.88
N LYS A 75 30.90 -30.29 0.33
CA LYS A 75 29.78 -31.12 0.81
C LYS A 75 30.31 -32.50 1.18
N ALA A 76 29.96 -33.03 2.36
CA ALA A 76 30.34 -34.39 2.71
C ALA A 76 29.38 -35.35 1.99
N SER A 77 29.91 -36.31 1.24
CA SER A 77 29.13 -37.25 0.42
C SER A 77 28.16 -38.11 1.23
N GLY A 78 28.51 -38.46 2.48
CA GLY A 78 27.66 -39.22 3.41
C GLY A 78 26.57 -38.41 4.12
N ARG A 79 26.43 -37.11 3.85
CA ARG A 79 25.33 -36.30 4.40
C ARG A 79 24.15 -36.25 3.42
N GLY A 80 22.94 -36.03 3.93
CA GLY A 80 21.74 -35.97 3.10
C GLY A 80 21.77 -34.87 2.04
N ARG A 81 21.34 -35.22 0.81
CA ARG A 81 21.33 -34.35 -0.38
C ARG A 81 19.96 -34.26 -1.06
N SER A 82 18.90 -34.76 -0.42
CA SER A 82 17.55 -34.85 -0.99
C SER A 82 16.92 -33.52 -1.39
N ARG A 83 17.54 -32.39 -1.03
CA ARG A 83 17.10 -31.03 -1.39
C ARG A 83 18.20 -30.21 -2.08
N LEU A 84 19.31 -30.84 -2.50
CA LEU A 84 20.42 -30.15 -3.15
C LEU A 84 20.12 -30.01 -4.65
N ILE A 85 19.25 -29.05 -4.96
CA ILE A 85 18.90 -28.65 -6.31
C ILE A 85 19.22 -27.17 -6.40
N ASP A 86 20.15 -26.83 -7.29
CA ASP A 86 20.46 -25.43 -7.59
C ASP A 86 19.75 -25.06 -8.88
N ASP A 87 19.09 -23.90 -8.88
CA ASP A 87 18.35 -23.44 -10.02
C ASP A 87 18.47 -21.94 -10.24
N ALA A 88 18.14 -21.52 -11.45
CA ALA A 88 18.08 -20.13 -11.85
C ALA A 88 17.06 -19.95 -12.97
N TYR A 89 16.58 -18.72 -13.13
CA TYR A 89 15.78 -18.32 -14.27
C TYR A 89 16.47 -17.16 -14.99
N LEU A 90 16.44 -17.16 -16.31
CA LEU A 90 16.98 -16.08 -17.12
C LEU A 90 16.11 -15.81 -18.34
N VAL A 91 16.24 -14.61 -18.90
CA VAL A 91 15.69 -14.30 -20.22
C VAL A 91 16.86 -14.04 -21.15
N TRP A 92 16.98 -14.86 -22.19
CA TRP A 92 17.98 -14.75 -23.24
C TRP A 92 17.37 -14.12 -24.49
N TYR A 93 18.02 -13.12 -25.07
CA TYR A 93 17.54 -12.39 -26.23
C TYR A 93 18.38 -12.71 -27.46
N ASP A 94 17.73 -12.85 -28.60
CA ASP A 94 18.38 -13.08 -29.89
C ASP A 94 17.72 -12.22 -30.97
N LYS A 95 18.41 -12.06 -32.11
CA LYS A 95 17.77 -11.54 -33.32
C LYS A 95 16.89 -12.60 -33.94
N SER A 96 15.79 -12.18 -34.53
CA SER A 96 14.94 -13.12 -35.25
C SER A 96 15.63 -13.60 -36.52
N LEU A 97 15.58 -14.91 -36.80
CA LEU A 97 16.27 -15.54 -37.93
C LEU A 97 15.77 -15.06 -39.31
N ILE A 98 14.49 -14.69 -39.41
CA ILE A 98 13.82 -14.36 -40.69
C ILE A 98 13.42 -12.90 -40.83
N ASN A 99 13.56 -12.10 -39.76
CA ASN A 99 13.26 -10.67 -39.78
C ASN A 99 14.38 -9.90 -39.05
N PRO A 100 15.23 -9.15 -39.78
CA PRO A 100 16.40 -8.48 -39.22
C PRO A 100 16.05 -7.31 -38.30
N LYS A 101 14.79 -6.85 -38.27
CA LYS A 101 14.32 -5.79 -37.38
C LYS A 101 13.67 -6.33 -36.10
N ALA A 102 13.33 -7.62 -36.06
CA ALA A 102 12.64 -8.22 -34.93
C ALA A 102 13.64 -8.83 -33.92
N VAL A 103 13.24 -8.80 -32.65
CA VAL A 103 13.96 -9.42 -31.54
C VAL A 103 13.10 -10.55 -31.00
N VAL A 104 13.74 -11.66 -30.64
CA VAL A 104 13.12 -12.77 -29.95
C VAL A 104 13.72 -12.94 -28.56
N ALA A 105 13.02 -13.65 -27.68
CA ALA A 105 13.59 -14.00 -26.39
C ALA A 105 13.09 -15.36 -25.90
N HIS A 106 13.92 -16.03 -25.12
CA HIS A 106 13.62 -17.26 -24.41
C HIS A 106 13.64 -17.01 -22.90
N GLY A 107 12.52 -17.29 -22.23
CA GLY A 107 12.48 -17.43 -20.78
C GLY A 107 12.93 -18.85 -20.41
N ILE A 108 14.10 -18.99 -19.79
CA ILE A 108 14.76 -20.28 -19.59
C ILE A 108 14.92 -20.54 -18.09
N TYR A 109 14.41 -21.67 -17.63
CA TYR A 109 14.70 -22.24 -16.33
C TYR A 109 15.86 -23.21 -16.45
N VAL A 110 16.89 -23.03 -15.61
CA VAL A 110 18.05 -23.92 -15.58
C VAL A 110 18.17 -24.55 -14.20
N LYS A 111 18.58 -25.81 -14.15
CA LYS A 111 18.84 -26.50 -12.87
C LYS A 111 20.00 -27.48 -12.93
N ARG A 112 20.60 -27.72 -11.77
CA ARG A 112 21.52 -28.83 -11.49
C ARG A 112 20.98 -29.61 -10.29
N ASP A 113 20.70 -30.89 -10.51
CA ASP A 113 20.11 -31.76 -9.51
C ASP A 113 21.17 -32.69 -8.92
N TYR A 114 21.56 -32.43 -7.66
CA TYR A 114 22.54 -33.23 -6.92
C TYR A 114 21.87 -34.21 -5.95
N THR A 115 20.58 -34.49 -6.11
CA THR A 115 19.87 -35.47 -5.25
C THR A 115 20.28 -36.91 -5.60
N GLY A 116 20.57 -37.18 -6.88
CA GLY A 116 21.08 -38.45 -7.40
C GLY A 116 22.61 -38.58 -7.30
N ASP A 117 23.24 -39.16 -8.31
CA ASP A 117 24.71 -39.22 -8.37
C ASP A 117 25.29 -37.83 -8.68
N TYR A 118 26.04 -37.29 -7.70
CA TYR A 118 26.69 -35.98 -7.84
C TYR A 118 27.82 -35.96 -8.86
N ARG A 119 28.26 -37.12 -9.37
CA ARG A 119 29.28 -37.27 -10.42
C ARG A 119 28.72 -37.13 -11.83
N GLU A 120 27.41 -37.35 -12.00
CA GLU A 120 26.74 -37.36 -13.32
C GLU A 120 25.83 -36.14 -13.55
N VAL A 121 25.99 -35.09 -12.73
CA VAL A 121 25.18 -33.88 -12.83
C VAL A 121 25.60 -33.04 -14.04
N ASN A 122 24.62 -32.74 -14.89
CA ASN A 122 24.75 -31.80 -16.00
C ASN A 122 23.76 -30.65 -15.82
N THR A 123 24.06 -29.48 -16.39
CA THR A 123 23.12 -28.36 -16.43
C THR A 123 21.95 -28.71 -17.34
N GLN A 124 20.73 -28.64 -16.82
CA GLN A 124 19.50 -28.89 -17.57
C GLN A 124 18.84 -27.57 -17.93
N PHE A 125 18.40 -27.43 -19.19
CA PHE A 125 17.75 -26.23 -19.72
C PHE A 125 16.29 -26.51 -20.05
N TYR A 126 15.39 -25.65 -19.58
CA TYR A 126 13.96 -25.75 -19.82
C TYR A 126 13.43 -24.40 -20.31
N VAL A 127 13.10 -24.32 -21.59
CA VAL A 127 12.39 -23.16 -22.15
C VAL A 127 10.97 -23.14 -21.58
N GLN A 128 10.66 -22.11 -20.79
CA GLN A 128 9.36 -21.88 -20.18
C GLN A 128 8.47 -20.99 -21.04
N ALA A 129 9.07 -20.04 -21.74
CA ALA A 129 8.38 -19.12 -22.62
C ALA A 129 9.26 -18.68 -23.78
N GLU A 130 8.64 -18.36 -24.89
CA GLU A 130 9.25 -17.80 -26.09
C GLU A 130 8.51 -16.54 -26.47
N TYR A 131 9.25 -15.51 -26.86
CA TYR A 131 8.73 -14.18 -27.16
C TYR A 131 9.20 -13.73 -28.53
N LEU A 132 8.33 -13.04 -29.26
CA LEU A 132 8.63 -12.41 -30.54
C LEU A 132 8.17 -10.96 -30.50
N PHE A 133 9.10 -10.04 -30.73
CA PHE A 133 8.86 -8.60 -30.78
C PHE A 133 9.14 -8.09 -32.18
N ILE A 134 8.08 -7.76 -32.91
CA ILE A 134 8.17 -7.19 -34.26
C ILE A 134 7.91 -5.70 -34.13
N PRO A 135 8.88 -4.81 -34.42
CA PRO A 135 8.67 -3.39 -34.33
C PRO A 135 7.76 -2.90 -35.46
N GLY A 136 6.98 -1.87 -35.20
CA GLY A 136 6.27 -1.14 -36.25
C GLY A 136 7.21 -0.24 -37.05
N ASP A 137 6.71 0.34 -38.13
CA ASP A 137 7.42 1.37 -38.88
C ASP A 137 6.85 2.76 -38.57
N PRO A 138 7.55 3.62 -37.79
CA PRO A 138 7.09 4.97 -37.47
C PRO A 138 6.70 5.81 -38.70
N LYS A 139 7.34 5.55 -39.86
CA LYS A 139 7.09 6.25 -41.13
C LYS A 139 5.87 5.71 -41.88
N ALA A 140 5.45 4.47 -41.61
CA ALA A 140 4.29 3.87 -42.25
C ALA A 140 2.97 4.54 -41.81
N LYS A 141 1.96 4.44 -42.69
CA LYS A 141 0.58 4.86 -42.41
C LYS A 141 -0.24 3.68 -41.87
N GLY A 142 -1.29 3.99 -41.12
CA GLY A 142 -2.25 2.97 -40.65
C GLY A 142 -1.66 1.99 -39.64
N LYS A 143 -2.09 0.72 -39.71
CA LYS A 143 -1.74 -0.32 -38.73
C LYS A 143 -0.25 -0.69 -38.73
N ALA A 144 0.42 -0.63 -39.88
CA ALA A 144 1.84 -0.98 -40.03
C ALA A 144 2.79 -0.10 -39.20
N ARG A 145 2.31 1.06 -38.71
CA ARG A 145 3.06 1.90 -37.76
C ARG A 145 3.28 1.23 -36.42
N PHE A 146 2.35 0.38 -36.02
CA PHE A 146 2.38 -0.29 -34.72
C PHE A 146 2.84 -1.71 -34.94
N GLY A 147 3.85 -2.10 -34.19
CA GLY A 147 4.35 -3.46 -34.24
C GLY A 147 3.47 -4.42 -33.44
N GLU A 148 4.00 -5.63 -33.31
CA GLU A 148 3.31 -6.74 -32.68
C GLU A 148 4.23 -7.41 -31.67
N ALA A 149 3.63 -8.01 -30.65
CA ALA A 149 4.35 -8.85 -29.70
C ALA A 149 3.53 -10.11 -29.48
N HIS A 150 4.17 -11.25 -29.70
CA HIS A 150 3.58 -12.58 -29.60
C HIS A 150 4.38 -13.42 -28.60
N MET A 151 3.74 -14.41 -27.99
CA MET A 151 4.44 -15.38 -27.16
C MET A 151 3.90 -16.80 -27.33
N ARG A 152 4.76 -17.78 -27.05
CA ARG A 152 4.36 -19.15 -26.73
C ARG A 152 4.80 -19.45 -25.30
N ARG A 153 3.94 -20.10 -24.52
CA ARG A 153 4.19 -20.43 -23.12
C ARG A 153 4.08 -21.93 -22.92
N ARG A 154 5.00 -22.51 -22.16
CA ARG A 154 4.92 -23.91 -21.73
C ARG A 154 3.71 -24.09 -20.81
N HIS A 155 2.92 -25.12 -21.05
CA HIS A 155 1.79 -25.45 -20.19
C HIS A 155 2.30 -25.90 -18.80
N PRO A 156 1.75 -25.37 -17.68
CA PRO A 156 2.24 -25.72 -16.34
C PRO A 156 2.17 -27.22 -16.01
N TRP A 157 1.22 -27.93 -16.63
CA TRP A 157 0.92 -29.34 -16.38
C TRP A 157 1.21 -30.25 -17.58
N GLY A 158 1.96 -29.77 -18.58
CA GLY A 158 2.20 -30.54 -19.80
C GLY A 158 3.45 -30.13 -20.55
N ASN A 159 3.92 -30.99 -21.46
CA ASN A 159 5.13 -30.74 -22.24
C ASN A 159 4.84 -30.06 -23.59
N HIS A 160 3.77 -29.27 -23.68
CA HIS A 160 3.37 -28.56 -24.90
C HIS A 160 3.33 -27.05 -24.66
N PHE A 161 3.43 -26.29 -25.75
CA PHE A 161 3.33 -24.84 -25.73
C PHE A 161 1.94 -24.39 -26.20
N TYR A 162 1.45 -23.29 -25.63
CA TYR A 162 0.23 -22.61 -26.06
C TYR A 162 0.49 -21.11 -26.26
N SER A 163 -0.37 -20.42 -27.01
CA SER A 163 -0.23 -19.00 -27.33
C SER A 163 -1.28 -18.16 -26.60
N PRO A 164 -0.90 -17.43 -25.54
CA PRO A 164 -1.76 -16.44 -24.90
C PRO A 164 -2.05 -15.26 -25.83
N SER A 165 -3.15 -14.55 -25.54
CA SER A 165 -3.54 -13.33 -26.27
C SER A 165 -2.71 -12.09 -25.93
N SER A 166 -1.93 -12.14 -24.85
CA SER A 166 -1.08 -11.05 -24.37
C SER A 166 0.26 -11.58 -23.87
N ILE A 167 1.29 -10.72 -23.87
CA ILE A 167 2.59 -11.05 -23.27
C ILE A 167 2.44 -11.19 -21.75
N ILE A 168 2.88 -12.33 -21.24
CA ILE A 168 2.95 -12.69 -19.82
C ILE A 168 4.42 -12.96 -19.52
N THR A 169 4.91 -12.44 -18.40
CA THR A 169 6.26 -12.72 -17.93
C THR A 169 6.27 -13.91 -16.99
N GLU A 170 7.27 -14.80 -17.09
CA GLU A 170 7.42 -15.85 -16.09
C GLU A 170 8.01 -15.34 -14.78
N LEU A 171 8.67 -14.18 -14.78
CA LEU A 171 9.33 -13.60 -13.60
C LEU A 171 8.41 -13.46 -12.40
N SER A 172 7.21 -12.91 -12.63
CA SER A 172 6.21 -12.73 -11.59
C SER A 172 5.22 -13.90 -11.50
N ASN A 173 5.43 -14.97 -12.28
CA ASN A 173 4.53 -16.12 -12.39
C ASN A 173 5.25 -17.42 -12.01
N ALA A 174 5.45 -18.35 -12.97
CA ALA A 174 5.98 -19.67 -12.68
C ALA A 174 7.43 -19.61 -12.15
N MET A 175 8.18 -18.56 -12.49
CA MET A 175 9.61 -18.43 -12.19
C MET A 175 9.89 -17.37 -11.13
N ARG A 176 8.92 -17.12 -10.23
CA ARG A 176 9.08 -16.19 -9.10
C ARG A 176 10.10 -16.64 -8.05
N ARG A 177 10.31 -17.96 -7.91
CA ARG A 177 11.15 -18.52 -6.85
C ARG A 177 12.64 -18.54 -7.19
N PRO A 178 13.06 -19.09 -8.35
CA PRO A 178 14.48 -19.15 -8.70
C PRO A 178 15.10 -17.74 -8.75
N PRO A 179 16.40 -17.59 -8.46
CA PRO A 179 17.12 -16.35 -8.72
C PRO A 179 17.05 -15.96 -10.20
N PHE A 180 16.83 -14.68 -10.48
CA PHE A 180 16.73 -14.17 -11.84
C PHE A 180 18.05 -13.57 -12.33
N TYR A 181 18.44 -13.91 -13.56
CA TYR A 181 19.61 -13.37 -14.24
C TYR A 181 19.25 -12.75 -15.59
N LEU A 182 19.93 -11.65 -15.90
CA LEU A 182 19.82 -10.94 -17.17
C LEU A 182 21.22 -10.49 -17.59
N ASP A 183 21.63 -10.88 -18.78
CA ASP A 183 22.88 -10.40 -19.36
C ASP A 183 22.66 -9.12 -20.17
N LYS A 184 23.30 -8.02 -19.77
CA LYS A 184 23.20 -6.73 -20.45
C LYS A 184 23.89 -6.75 -21.81
N GLU A 185 24.98 -7.51 -21.95
CA GLU A 185 25.69 -7.62 -23.22
C GLU A 185 24.85 -8.39 -24.23
N ASN A 186 24.29 -9.55 -23.85
CA ASN A 186 23.33 -10.29 -24.67
C ASN A 186 22.17 -9.42 -25.17
N VAL A 187 21.54 -8.63 -24.28
CA VAL A 187 20.45 -7.72 -24.70
C VAL A 187 20.96 -6.72 -25.74
N ARG A 188 22.14 -6.12 -25.52
CA ARG A 188 22.74 -5.13 -26.43
C ARG A 188 23.01 -5.74 -27.81
N GLU A 189 23.55 -6.94 -27.87
CA GLU A 189 23.83 -7.65 -29.11
C GLU A 189 22.54 -8.01 -29.87
N ALA A 190 21.53 -8.49 -29.16
CA ALA A 190 20.24 -8.85 -29.73
C ALA A 190 19.52 -7.64 -30.36
N VAL A 191 19.56 -6.47 -29.70
CA VAL A 191 18.92 -5.27 -30.24
C VAL A 191 19.76 -4.54 -31.28
N HIS A 192 21.07 -4.78 -31.36
CA HIS A 192 21.97 -4.07 -32.27
C HIS A 192 21.52 -4.14 -33.74
N GLY A 193 21.40 -2.99 -34.41
CA GLY A 193 20.92 -2.90 -35.79
C GLY A 193 19.40 -3.04 -35.94
N THR A 194 18.65 -3.26 -34.86
CA THR A 194 17.19 -3.26 -34.84
C THR A 194 16.67 -1.90 -34.33
N PRO A 195 15.39 -1.54 -34.57
CA PRO A 195 14.78 -0.36 -33.96
C PRO A 195 14.83 -0.34 -32.42
N PHE A 196 14.90 -1.51 -31.77
CA PHE A 196 14.93 -1.60 -30.30
C PHE A 196 16.23 -1.06 -29.69
N GLN A 197 17.32 -0.93 -30.45
CA GLN A 197 18.56 -0.33 -29.93
C GLN A 197 18.37 1.14 -29.48
N TYR A 198 17.36 1.82 -30.02
CA TYR A 198 17.06 3.21 -29.70
C TYR A 198 15.96 3.37 -28.66
N SER A 199 15.36 2.28 -28.17
CA SER A 199 14.21 2.35 -27.27
C SER A 199 14.56 2.88 -25.87
N GLY A 200 15.84 2.93 -25.51
CA GLY A 200 16.32 3.30 -24.18
C GLY A 200 16.04 2.22 -23.13
N TRP A 201 16.19 0.95 -23.52
CA TRP A 201 15.95 -0.20 -22.64
C TRP A 201 16.94 -0.22 -21.45
N GLU A 202 18.11 0.40 -21.59
CA GLU A 202 19.13 0.50 -20.54
C GLU A 202 18.62 1.29 -19.33
N GLU A 203 17.80 2.33 -19.56
CA GLU A 203 17.18 3.11 -18.47
C GLU A 203 16.22 2.26 -17.63
N MET A 204 15.67 1.18 -18.20
CA MET A 204 14.81 0.23 -17.47
C MET A 204 15.59 -0.69 -16.53
N LEU A 205 16.93 -0.67 -16.60
CA LEU A 205 17.83 -1.48 -15.79
C LEU A 205 18.52 -0.69 -14.68
N THR A 206 18.41 0.62 -14.66
CA THR A 206 19.07 1.46 -13.64
C THR A 206 18.42 1.30 -12.26
N HIS A 207 19.22 1.43 -11.19
CA HIS A 207 18.68 1.50 -9.84
C HIS A 207 17.75 2.72 -9.70
N ARG A 208 16.69 2.59 -8.88
CA ARG A 208 15.75 3.70 -8.66
C ARG A 208 16.48 4.89 -8.04
N ARG A 209 16.00 6.09 -8.34
CA ARG A 209 16.39 7.30 -7.60
C ARG A 209 15.66 7.31 -6.25
N GLU A 210 16.29 7.87 -5.23
CA GLU A 210 15.67 8.08 -3.92
C GLU A 210 14.37 8.92 -4.08
N GLY A 211 13.27 8.47 -3.48
CA GLY A 211 11.96 9.15 -3.55
C GLY A 211 11.04 8.79 -4.73
N GLU A 212 11.45 7.91 -5.64
CA GLU A 212 10.62 7.48 -6.78
C GLU A 212 9.52 6.47 -6.36
N VAL A 213 8.26 6.73 -6.74
CA VAL A 213 7.11 5.87 -6.39
C VAL A 213 7.34 4.44 -6.86
N ASP A 214 7.17 3.51 -5.93
CA ASP A 214 7.13 2.09 -6.25
C ASP A 214 5.82 1.76 -6.95
N TYR A 215 5.87 1.72 -8.27
CA TYR A 215 4.86 1.00 -9.05
C TYR A 215 5.17 -0.51 -8.91
N CYS A 216 5.09 -1.05 -7.68
CA CYS A 216 5.52 -2.39 -7.35
C CYS A 216 4.62 -3.43 -8.03
N GLY A 217 5.02 -3.85 -9.23
CA GLY A 217 4.36 -4.91 -9.99
C GLY A 217 5.15 -6.22 -10.09
N LEU A 218 6.48 -6.18 -9.91
CA LEU A 218 7.30 -7.41 -10.00
C LEU A 218 7.62 -8.06 -8.65
N PHE A 219 7.83 -7.27 -7.60
CA PHE A 219 8.23 -7.78 -6.29
C PHE A 219 7.46 -7.01 -5.21
N SER A 220 6.42 -7.62 -4.66
CA SER A 220 5.59 -7.01 -3.60
C SER A 220 6.29 -6.92 -2.23
N TYR A 221 7.54 -7.36 -2.14
CA TYR A 221 8.39 -7.34 -0.94
C TYR A 221 9.83 -7.48 -1.42
N GLU A 222 10.70 -6.53 -1.05
CA GLU A 222 12.18 -6.51 -1.22
C GLU A 222 12.73 -7.07 -2.56
N ARG A 223 13.12 -6.19 -3.49
CA ARG A 223 13.88 -6.59 -4.69
C ARG A 223 15.16 -7.30 -4.28
N ARG A 224 15.46 -8.46 -4.88
CA ARG A 224 16.75 -9.14 -4.66
C ARG A 224 17.85 -8.30 -5.30
N ALA A 225 19.03 -8.28 -4.69
CA ALA A 225 20.18 -7.58 -5.24
C ALA A 225 20.50 -8.11 -6.66
N GLY A 226 20.52 -7.22 -7.65
CA GLY A 226 20.79 -7.57 -9.06
C GLY A 226 19.55 -7.66 -9.97
N GLU A 227 18.32 -7.64 -9.44
CA GLU A 227 17.11 -7.65 -10.27
C GLU A 227 16.89 -6.30 -10.99
N PRO A 228 16.50 -6.31 -12.27
CA PRO A 228 16.27 -5.07 -13.02
C PRO A 228 15.08 -4.31 -12.45
N ARG A 229 15.11 -2.98 -12.61
CA ARG A 229 14.02 -2.10 -12.20
C ARG A 229 12.69 -2.44 -12.88
N THR A 230 12.75 -2.82 -14.16
CA THR A 230 11.59 -3.15 -14.98
C THR A 230 11.84 -4.41 -15.80
N ASP A 231 10.76 -5.16 -16.05
CA ASP A 231 10.78 -6.36 -16.88
C ASP A 231 10.96 -6.02 -18.38
N LEU A 232 12.12 -6.41 -18.92
CA LEU A 232 12.46 -6.15 -20.32
C LEU A 232 11.55 -6.89 -21.32
N VAL A 233 10.98 -8.04 -20.97
CA VAL A 233 10.03 -8.76 -21.85
C VAL A 233 8.79 -7.90 -22.08
N LYS A 234 8.23 -7.35 -21.00
CA LYS A 234 7.08 -6.45 -21.08
C LYS A 234 7.44 -5.11 -21.71
N PHE A 235 8.65 -4.59 -21.45
CA PHE A 235 9.14 -3.37 -22.07
C PHE A 235 9.25 -3.51 -23.59
N PHE A 236 9.94 -4.53 -24.10
CA PHE A 236 10.08 -4.73 -25.54
C PHE A 236 8.74 -5.04 -26.21
N ALA A 237 7.83 -5.72 -25.52
CA ALA A 237 6.44 -5.88 -25.99
C ALA A 237 5.72 -4.54 -26.18
N LEU A 238 5.91 -3.59 -25.26
CA LEU A 238 5.35 -2.25 -25.39
C LEU A 238 6.08 -1.44 -26.47
N ALA A 239 7.41 -1.49 -26.53
CA ALA A 239 8.22 -0.77 -27.51
C ALA A 239 7.89 -1.21 -28.93
N ALA A 240 7.63 -2.51 -29.15
CA ALA A 240 7.19 -3.05 -30.43
C ALA A 240 5.84 -2.42 -30.84
N LYS A 241 4.86 -2.43 -29.93
CA LYS A 241 3.49 -1.97 -30.18
C LYS A 241 3.36 -0.46 -30.27
N TYR A 242 4.22 0.28 -29.59
CA TYR A 242 4.11 1.72 -29.42
C TYR A 242 5.48 2.39 -29.68
N PRO A 243 5.71 2.95 -30.89
CA PRO A 243 6.90 3.75 -31.19
C PRO A 243 7.15 4.88 -30.19
N CYS A 244 6.07 5.26 -29.52
CA CYS A 244 5.96 6.17 -28.42
C CYS A 244 6.91 5.94 -27.23
N ILE A 245 7.36 4.70 -27.03
CA ILE A 245 8.20 4.33 -25.89
C ILE A 245 9.56 5.01 -25.94
N GLU A 246 10.19 5.11 -27.12
CA GLU A 246 11.53 5.68 -27.27
C GLU A 246 11.61 7.12 -26.73
N TYR A 247 10.72 8.01 -27.16
CA TYR A 247 10.78 9.39 -26.67
C TYR A 247 10.27 9.54 -25.23
N LEU A 248 9.39 8.64 -24.75
CA LEU A 248 8.99 8.66 -23.33
C LEU A 248 10.20 8.44 -22.44
N VAL A 249 11.07 7.49 -22.79
CA VAL A 249 12.35 7.29 -22.09
C VAL A 249 13.24 8.53 -22.23
N LYS A 250 13.47 9.02 -23.46
CA LYS A 250 14.34 10.20 -23.71
C LYS A 250 13.87 11.48 -23.03
N LEU A 251 12.58 11.62 -22.75
CA LEU A 251 12.02 12.77 -22.01
C LEU A 251 12.10 12.63 -20.49
N GLY A 252 12.53 11.48 -19.97
CA GLY A 252 12.57 11.16 -18.54
C GLY A 252 11.20 10.76 -17.97
N LEU A 253 10.31 10.24 -18.81
CA LEU A 253 8.92 9.91 -18.46
C LEU A 253 8.70 8.39 -18.30
N SER A 254 9.74 7.68 -17.85
CA SER A 254 9.74 6.22 -17.66
C SER A 254 8.64 5.72 -16.72
N SER A 255 8.19 6.55 -15.76
CA SER A 255 7.09 6.21 -14.85
C SER A 255 5.76 5.94 -15.57
N LEU A 256 5.50 6.56 -16.74
CA LEU A 256 4.33 6.23 -17.57
C LEU A 256 4.43 4.82 -18.16
N ILE A 257 5.64 4.43 -18.57
CA ILE A 257 5.92 3.11 -19.14
C ILE A 257 5.72 2.05 -18.06
N GLU A 258 6.29 2.28 -16.87
CA GLU A 258 6.20 1.37 -15.72
C GLU A 258 4.77 1.20 -15.23
N ALA A 259 4.01 2.30 -15.10
CA ALA A 259 2.59 2.25 -14.78
C ALA A 259 1.83 1.33 -15.76
N LYS A 260 2.15 1.38 -17.06
CA LYS A 260 1.54 0.51 -18.07
C LYS A 260 2.00 -0.94 -17.97
N ILE A 261 3.29 -1.19 -17.77
CA ILE A 261 3.89 -2.54 -17.64
C ILE A 261 3.30 -3.29 -16.43
N ASN A 262 3.10 -2.58 -15.33
CA ASN A 262 2.63 -3.12 -14.06
C ASN A 262 1.10 -3.09 -13.92
N GLY A 263 0.38 -2.63 -14.95
CA GLY A 263 -1.09 -2.64 -14.95
C GLY A 263 -1.74 -1.56 -14.07
N HIS A 264 -0.98 -0.55 -13.64
CA HIS A 264 -1.54 0.59 -12.91
C HIS A 264 -2.41 1.47 -13.81
N TYR A 265 -3.33 2.20 -13.18
CA TYR A 265 -4.16 3.16 -13.89
C TYR A 265 -3.29 4.26 -14.53
N THR A 266 -3.35 4.32 -15.87
CA THR A 266 -2.73 5.40 -16.65
C THR A 266 -3.73 6.50 -16.98
N TYR A 267 -4.98 6.40 -16.52
CA TYR A 267 -6.04 7.42 -16.63
C TYR A 267 -6.30 7.95 -18.05
N ASN A 268 -5.95 7.19 -19.08
CA ASN A 268 -5.90 7.66 -20.48
C ASN A 268 -5.10 8.97 -20.63
N ALA A 269 -4.11 9.16 -19.76
CA ALA A 269 -3.27 10.35 -19.64
C ALA A 269 -2.47 10.63 -20.91
N ILE A 270 -2.18 9.61 -21.72
CA ILE A 270 -1.55 9.77 -23.04
C ILE A 270 -2.24 8.89 -24.08
N ASN A 271 -2.14 9.29 -25.34
CA ASN A 271 -2.48 8.48 -26.49
C ASN A 271 -1.25 7.70 -26.95
N TRP A 272 -1.12 6.45 -26.50
CA TRP A 272 -0.02 5.55 -26.85
C TRP A 272 0.18 5.32 -28.36
N ARG A 273 -0.85 5.60 -29.18
CA ARG A 273 -0.83 5.45 -30.64
C ARG A 273 -0.68 6.78 -31.38
N GLY A 274 -0.37 7.88 -30.70
CA GLY A 274 -0.16 9.16 -31.39
C GLY A 274 1.12 9.14 -32.22
N ALA A 275 1.06 9.83 -33.37
CA ALA A 275 2.14 9.89 -34.35
C ALA A 275 3.27 10.84 -33.97
N THR A 276 2.96 11.83 -33.13
CA THR A 276 3.86 12.90 -32.71
C THR A 276 3.72 13.07 -31.21
N MET A 277 4.70 13.75 -30.62
CA MET A 277 4.74 14.04 -29.19
C MET A 277 3.46 14.75 -28.73
N GLU A 278 3.00 15.75 -29.49
CA GLU A 278 1.79 16.51 -29.21
C GLU A 278 0.54 15.64 -29.27
N LYS A 279 0.46 14.72 -30.24
CA LYS A 279 -0.67 13.77 -30.34
C LYS A 279 -0.67 12.75 -29.20
N VAL A 280 0.50 12.38 -28.69
CA VAL A 280 0.63 11.45 -27.56
C VAL A 280 0.26 12.12 -26.25
N PHE A 281 0.85 13.27 -25.93
CA PHE A 281 0.54 13.98 -24.70
C PHE A 281 -0.78 14.76 -24.77
N LYS A 282 -1.32 15.00 -25.97
CA LYS A 282 -2.43 15.94 -26.20
C LYS A 282 -2.12 17.32 -25.60
N LEU A 283 -0.88 17.76 -25.81
CA LEU A 283 -0.28 18.99 -25.29
C LEU A 283 0.59 19.62 -26.39
N SER A 284 0.73 20.93 -26.34
CA SER A 284 1.70 21.69 -27.12
C SER A 284 3.13 21.42 -26.65
N LYS A 285 4.12 21.77 -27.48
CA LYS A 285 5.55 21.65 -27.12
C LYS A 285 5.92 22.47 -25.89
N GLN A 286 5.31 23.64 -25.71
CA GLN A 286 5.52 24.49 -24.53
C GLN A 286 4.99 23.79 -23.27
N GLU A 287 3.74 23.33 -23.29
CA GLU A 287 3.15 22.59 -22.17
C GLU A 287 3.97 21.33 -21.82
N ILE A 288 4.54 20.64 -22.81
CA ILE A 288 5.41 19.48 -22.54
C ILE A 288 6.70 19.90 -21.81
N ARG A 289 7.29 21.05 -22.14
CA ARG A 289 8.46 21.57 -21.44
C ARG A 289 8.12 21.95 -19.99
N GLU A 290 6.98 22.62 -19.78
CA GLU A 290 6.50 23.02 -18.46
C GLU A 290 6.15 21.79 -17.60
N MET A 291 5.49 20.78 -18.16
CA MET A 291 5.18 19.54 -17.44
C MET A 291 6.42 18.87 -16.86
N ARG A 292 7.55 18.92 -17.58
CA ARG A 292 8.81 18.27 -17.18
C ARG A 292 9.54 18.98 -16.04
N THR A 293 9.17 20.21 -15.69
CA THR A 293 9.77 20.92 -14.55
C THR A 293 9.08 20.57 -13.22
N VAL A 294 7.92 19.92 -13.26
CA VAL A 294 7.18 19.53 -12.06
C VAL A 294 7.81 18.28 -11.44
N ASN A 295 8.24 18.40 -10.19
CA ASN A 295 8.69 17.25 -9.42
C ASN A 295 7.48 16.42 -8.97
N THR A 296 7.09 15.43 -9.77
CA THR A 296 6.02 14.50 -9.43
C THR A 296 6.43 13.06 -9.69
N THR A 297 5.97 12.19 -8.81
CA THR A 297 6.15 10.75 -8.91
C THR A 297 4.97 10.05 -9.59
N ASN A 298 3.86 10.77 -9.86
CA ASN A 298 2.67 10.24 -10.51
C ASN A 298 2.21 11.13 -11.68
N ILE A 299 3.02 11.08 -12.75
CA ILE A 299 2.77 11.77 -14.02
C ILE A 299 1.41 11.40 -14.65
N PRO A 300 0.98 10.12 -14.72
CA PRO A 300 -0.32 9.80 -15.31
C PRO A 300 -1.48 10.51 -14.60
N LEU A 301 -1.50 10.51 -13.27
CA LEU A 301 -2.56 11.16 -12.50
C LEU A 301 -2.50 12.69 -12.57
N MET A 302 -1.30 13.29 -12.59
CA MET A 302 -1.13 14.73 -12.82
C MET A 302 -1.69 15.15 -14.19
N LEU A 303 -1.36 14.43 -15.26
CA LEU A 303 -1.86 14.72 -16.61
C LEU A 303 -3.38 14.54 -16.71
N HIS A 304 -3.93 13.54 -16.01
CA HIS A 304 -5.37 13.39 -15.87
C HIS A 304 -6.02 14.60 -15.19
N SER A 305 -5.47 15.01 -14.04
CA SER A 305 -5.91 16.18 -13.28
C SER A 305 -5.87 17.47 -14.10
N TYR A 306 -4.77 17.73 -14.80
CA TYR A 306 -4.63 18.89 -15.66
C TYR A 306 -5.73 18.96 -16.72
N ARG A 307 -6.01 17.83 -17.40
CA ARG A 307 -7.09 17.75 -18.40
C ARG A 307 -8.47 17.87 -17.78
N PHE A 308 -8.67 17.30 -16.60
CA PHE A 308 -9.93 17.37 -15.86
C PHE A 308 -10.33 18.83 -15.60
N TYR A 309 -9.40 19.64 -15.09
CA TYR A 309 -9.65 21.07 -14.84
C TYR A 309 -9.79 21.88 -16.12
N ARG A 310 -8.95 21.61 -17.14
CA ARG A 310 -9.05 22.26 -18.44
C ARG A 310 -10.42 22.04 -19.10
N LYS A 311 -10.97 20.82 -19.03
CA LYS A 311 -12.32 20.52 -19.57
C LYS A 311 -13.43 21.30 -18.87
N LYS A 312 -13.22 21.68 -17.60
CA LYS A 312 -14.14 22.52 -16.81
C LYS A 312 -13.89 24.03 -16.99
N GLY A 313 -12.99 24.43 -17.90
CA GLY A 313 -12.64 25.84 -18.11
C GLY A 313 -11.82 26.45 -16.97
N ILE A 314 -11.21 25.63 -16.11
CA ILE A 314 -10.39 26.08 -14.99
C ILE A 314 -8.92 26.02 -15.41
N ASN A 315 -8.27 27.18 -15.42
CA ASN A 315 -6.86 27.29 -15.75
C ASN A 315 -5.99 26.97 -14.52
N VAL A 316 -5.22 25.89 -14.59
CA VAL A 316 -4.27 25.47 -13.54
C VAL A 316 -2.93 25.15 -14.18
N SER A 317 -1.83 25.44 -13.48
CA SER A 317 -0.50 24.96 -13.88
C SER A 317 -0.38 23.44 -13.68
N PHE A 318 0.66 22.81 -14.25
CA PHE A 318 0.93 21.39 -14.00
C PHE A 318 1.21 21.10 -12.52
N ASP A 319 1.89 22.01 -11.82
CA ASP A 319 2.15 21.90 -10.38
C ASP A 319 0.84 21.96 -9.56
N GLN A 320 -0.04 22.91 -9.89
CA GLN A 320 -1.37 23.00 -9.26
C GLN A 320 -2.21 21.76 -9.57
N ALA A 321 -2.20 21.28 -10.82
CA ALA A 321 -2.88 20.04 -11.20
C ALA A 321 -2.35 18.83 -10.41
N ASN A 322 -1.04 18.77 -10.15
CA ASN A 322 -0.44 17.73 -9.32
C ASN A 322 -0.93 17.81 -7.87
N LYS A 323 -0.96 19.00 -7.27
CA LYS A 323 -1.48 19.24 -5.90
C LYS A 323 -2.97 18.90 -5.76
N LEU A 324 -3.75 19.16 -6.80
CA LEU A 324 -5.21 18.99 -6.83
C LEU A 324 -5.68 17.59 -7.25
N ARG A 325 -4.74 16.70 -7.62
CA ARG A 325 -5.05 15.45 -8.31
C ARG A 325 -6.07 14.57 -7.60
N ASP A 326 -6.08 14.55 -6.27
CA ASP A 326 -6.99 13.71 -5.48
C ASP A 326 -8.44 14.21 -5.56
N LEU A 327 -8.65 15.50 -5.85
CA LEU A 327 -9.99 16.05 -6.02
C LEU A 327 -10.66 15.56 -7.31
N THR A 328 -9.94 14.92 -8.22
CA THR A 328 -10.52 14.36 -9.46
C THR A 328 -11.38 13.12 -9.20
N PHE A 329 -11.20 12.47 -8.05
CA PHE A 329 -11.98 11.30 -7.66
C PHE A 329 -13.42 11.69 -7.28
N GLU A 330 -14.36 10.80 -7.59
CA GLU A 330 -15.80 11.02 -7.44
C GLU A 330 -16.19 11.37 -6.00
N GLU A 331 -15.64 10.65 -5.02
CA GLU A 331 -15.85 10.92 -3.59
C GLU A 331 -15.52 12.38 -3.20
N ASN A 332 -14.46 12.95 -3.77
CA ASN A 332 -14.01 14.30 -3.48
C ASN A 332 -14.83 15.32 -4.29
N GLN A 333 -15.31 14.96 -5.47
CA GLN A 333 -16.26 15.78 -6.24
C GLN A 333 -17.61 15.90 -5.53
N ASP A 334 -18.14 14.81 -4.97
CA ASP A 334 -19.41 14.84 -4.25
C ASP A 334 -19.28 15.57 -2.92
N SER A 335 -18.17 15.34 -2.23
CA SER A 335 -17.73 16.11 -1.08
C SER A 335 -17.67 17.62 -1.31
N LEU A 336 -17.18 18.06 -2.47
CA LEU A 336 -17.16 19.47 -2.87
C LEU A 336 -18.59 20.00 -3.05
N LYS A 337 -19.44 19.26 -3.78
CA LYS A 337 -20.85 19.64 -3.98
C LYS A 337 -21.60 19.73 -2.64
N SER A 338 -21.25 18.90 -1.66
CA SER A 338 -21.96 18.79 -0.38
C SER A 338 -21.45 19.71 0.73
N LEU A 339 -20.64 20.74 0.44
CA LEU A 339 -20.18 21.70 1.45
C LEU A 339 -21.33 22.52 2.08
N GLY A 340 -22.48 22.56 1.42
CA GLY A 340 -23.67 23.27 1.90
C GLY A 340 -23.45 24.78 2.05
N ILE A 341 -22.62 25.34 1.15
CA ILE A 341 -22.44 26.76 0.87
C ILE A 341 -22.55 26.97 -0.65
N SER A 342 -23.02 28.14 -1.07
CA SER A 342 -23.02 28.50 -2.50
C SER A 342 -21.59 28.74 -2.98
N HIS A 343 -21.16 27.99 -3.99
CA HIS A 343 -19.83 28.13 -4.57
C HIS A 343 -19.79 27.61 -6.01
N THR A 344 -18.93 28.20 -6.82
CA THR A 344 -18.51 27.60 -8.10
C THR A 344 -17.34 26.65 -7.86
N VAL A 345 -17.17 25.67 -8.75
CA VAL A 345 -16.01 24.77 -8.70
C VAL A 345 -14.70 25.56 -8.74
N ASN A 346 -14.62 26.63 -9.55
CA ASN A 346 -13.42 27.47 -9.63
C ASN A 346 -13.11 28.19 -8.30
N GLN A 347 -14.12 28.71 -7.61
CA GLN A 347 -13.93 29.33 -6.29
C GLN A 347 -13.40 28.33 -5.26
N ALA A 348 -13.98 27.13 -5.20
CA ALA A 348 -13.53 26.07 -4.29
C ALA A 348 -12.09 25.65 -4.59
N ILE A 349 -11.73 25.45 -5.86
CA ILE A 349 -10.36 25.09 -6.26
C ILE A 349 -9.36 26.19 -5.90
N LYS A 350 -9.68 27.46 -6.17
CA LYS A 350 -8.84 28.60 -5.76
C LYS A 350 -8.65 28.65 -4.24
N TYR A 351 -9.72 28.40 -3.47
CA TYR A 351 -9.64 28.39 -2.03
C TYR A 351 -8.77 27.24 -1.50
N ILE A 352 -8.95 26.03 -2.02
CA ILE A 352 -8.14 24.86 -1.62
C ILE A 352 -6.66 25.07 -1.95
N LEU A 353 -6.33 25.56 -3.16
CA LEU A 353 -4.96 25.93 -3.52
C LEU A 353 -4.40 26.98 -2.56
N LYS A 354 -5.17 28.04 -2.28
CA LYS A 354 -4.77 29.07 -1.32
C LYS A 354 -4.44 28.45 0.04
N GLN A 355 -5.25 27.55 0.57
CA GLN A 355 -4.99 26.90 1.87
C GLN A 355 -3.77 25.97 1.83
N LEU A 356 -3.58 25.21 0.75
CA LEU A 356 -2.41 24.34 0.56
C LEU A 356 -1.10 25.12 0.46
N GLU A 357 -1.12 26.30 -0.15
CA GLU A 357 0.07 27.11 -0.42
C GLU A 357 0.40 28.09 0.71
N ARG A 358 -0.37 28.11 1.80
CA ARG A 358 -0.06 28.92 2.98
C ARG A 358 1.27 28.48 3.62
N PRO A 359 2.10 29.42 4.11
CA PRO A 359 3.28 29.09 4.90
C PRO A 359 2.93 28.19 6.09
N GLY A 360 3.61 27.05 6.20
CA GLY A 360 3.39 26.07 7.27
C GLY A 360 2.18 25.13 7.06
N ALA A 361 1.43 25.26 5.96
CA ALA A 361 0.29 24.39 5.65
C ALA A 361 0.68 22.90 5.58
N SER A 362 1.89 22.59 5.11
CA SER A 362 2.41 21.21 5.02
C SER A 362 2.51 20.48 6.36
N LYS A 363 2.47 21.20 7.51
CA LYS A 363 2.42 20.59 8.84
C LYS A 363 1.07 19.94 9.15
N TYR A 364 0.01 20.36 8.47
CA TYR A 364 -1.37 19.96 8.77
C TYR A 364 -2.10 19.37 7.56
N TYR A 365 -1.72 19.79 6.34
CA TYR A 365 -2.30 19.32 5.09
C TYR A 365 -1.28 18.58 4.25
N SER A 366 -1.55 17.30 4.02
CA SER A 366 -0.74 16.45 3.13
C SER A 366 -1.27 16.44 1.68
N SER A 367 -2.50 16.90 1.46
CA SER A 367 -3.17 16.86 0.15
C SER A 367 -4.37 17.80 0.03
N ALA A 368 -4.82 18.06 -1.19
CA ALA A 368 -6.04 18.83 -1.44
C ALA A 368 -7.29 18.20 -0.80
N SER A 369 -7.35 16.86 -0.73
CA SER A 369 -8.44 16.14 -0.08
C SER A 369 -8.47 16.39 1.45
N SER A 370 -7.30 16.55 2.08
CA SER A 370 -7.22 16.89 3.52
C SER A 370 -7.77 18.28 3.82
N VAL A 371 -7.48 19.26 2.96
CA VAL A 371 -8.06 20.62 3.06
C VAL A 371 -9.58 20.57 2.89
N LEU A 372 -10.06 19.84 1.88
CA LEU A 372 -11.51 19.71 1.63
C LEU A 372 -12.26 19.10 2.83
N ARG A 373 -11.65 18.13 3.49
CA ARG A 373 -12.21 17.49 4.70
C ARG A 373 -12.27 18.48 5.85
N ASP A 374 -11.14 19.13 6.16
CA ASP A 374 -11.07 20.13 7.23
C ASP A 374 -12.06 21.28 6.98
N TRP A 375 -12.24 21.67 5.72
CA TRP A 375 -13.19 22.70 5.32
C TRP A 375 -14.63 22.28 5.56
N ARG A 376 -14.98 21.05 5.19
CA ARG A 376 -16.32 20.52 5.44
C ARG A 376 -16.62 20.44 6.93
N ASP A 377 -15.69 19.93 7.73
CA ASP A 377 -15.84 19.78 9.17
C ASP A 377 -16.02 21.14 9.84
N TYR A 378 -15.18 22.11 9.48
CA TYR A 378 -15.31 23.49 9.90
C TYR A 378 -16.68 24.09 9.56
N LEU A 379 -17.16 23.96 8.32
CA LEU A 379 -18.47 24.49 7.91
C LEU A 379 -19.61 23.82 8.67
N ASN A 380 -19.51 22.51 8.95
CA ASN A 380 -20.48 21.80 9.77
C ASN A 380 -20.49 22.31 11.22
N ASP A 381 -19.33 22.61 11.79
CA ASP A 381 -19.22 23.18 13.13
C ASP A 381 -19.73 24.63 13.17
N CYS A 382 -19.47 25.43 12.15
CA CYS A 382 -20.08 26.76 11.99
C CYS A 382 -21.61 26.68 11.99
N LYS A 383 -22.20 25.71 11.28
CA LYS A 383 -23.64 25.46 11.29
C LYS A 383 -24.14 25.09 12.69
N LYS A 384 -23.45 24.19 13.41
CA LYS A 384 -23.81 23.83 14.80
C LYS A 384 -23.75 25.02 15.75
N LEU A 385 -22.80 25.94 15.53
CA LEU A 385 -22.67 27.16 16.31
C LEU A 385 -23.70 28.23 15.93
N GLY A 386 -24.44 28.07 14.83
CA GLY A 386 -25.41 29.06 14.34
C GLY A 386 -24.74 30.27 13.70
N MET A 387 -23.53 30.08 13.14
CA MET A 387 -22.83 31.14 12.42
C MET A 387 -23.51 31.44 11.08
N ASP A 388 -23.37 32.68 10.60
CA ASP A 388 -23.95 33.10 9.33
C ASP A 388 -23.24 32.45 8.14
N MET A 389 -23.91 31.48 7.51
CA MET A 389 -23.42 30.74 6.36
C MET A 389 -23.56 31.51 5.03
N ALA A 390 -24.10 32.73 5.02
CA ALA A 390 -24.04 33.64 3.88
C ALA A 390 -22.74 34.48 3.89
N SER A 391 -22.12 34.66 5.05
CA SER A 391 -20.89 35.44 5.20
C SER A 391 -19.70 34.76 4.53
N GLN A 392 -19.06 35.46 3.59
CA GLN A 392 -17.84 34.99 2.92
C GLN A 392 -16.68 34.79 3.90
N ALA A 393 -16.57 35.63 4.93
CA ALA A 393 -15.53 35.50 5.95
C ALA A 393 -15.69 34.22 6.80
N VAL A 394 -16.94 33.78 7.01
CA VAL A 394 -17.26 32.51 7.67
C VAL A 394 -17.04 31.35 6.71
N CYS A 395 -17.48 31.45 5.45
CA CYS A 395 -17.39 30.33 4.51
C CYS A 395 -15.96 30.09 4.00
N TYR A 396 -15.13 31.14 3.93
CA TYR A 396 -13.78 31.10 3.37
C TYR A 396 -12.78 31.78 4.32
N PRO A 397 -12.55 31.22 5.53
CA PRO A 397 -11.61 31.80 6.47
C PRO A 397 -10.22 31.87 5.83
N ASN A 398 -9.48 32.92 6.16
CA ASN A 398 -8.16 33.13 5.56
C ASN A 398 -7.22 31.97 5.90
N ASP A 399 -7.21 31.55 7.17
CA ASP A 399 -6.55 30.36 7.70
C ASP A 399 -7.60 29.34 8.13
N LEU A 400 -7.82 28.32 7.30
CA LEU A 400 -8.83 27.31 7.57
C LEU A 400 -8.51 26.50 8.84
N HIS A 401 -7.25 26.07 8.98
CA HIS A 401 -6.87 25.20 10.08
C HIS A 401 -7.04 25.92 11.43
N SER A 402 -6.53 27.16 11.53
CA SER A 402 -6.68 27.97 12.74
C SER A 402 -8.15 28.30 13.05
N ALA A 403 -8.96 28.60 12.01
CA ALA A 403 -10.39 28.82 12.19
C ALA A 403 -11.10 27.57 12.69
N HIS A 404 -10.76 26.39 12.15
CA HIS A 404 -11.33 25.13 12.59
C HIS A 404 -10.97 24.81 14.05
N GLN A 405 -9.70 24.94 14.46
CA GLN A 405 -9.30 24.72 15.85
C GLN A 405 -10.07 25.62 16.84
N LYS A 406 -10.19 26.92 16.54
CA LYS A 406 -10.97 27.86 17.36
C LYS A 406 -12.46 27.51 17.41
N THR A 407 -12.99 26.95 16.33
CA THR A 407 -14.41 26.59 16.23
C THR A 407 -14.69 25.30 17.00
N LEU A 408 -13.79 24.31 16.94
CA LEU A 408 -13.85 23.09 17.73
C LEU A 408 -13.89 23.37 19.25
N GLU A 409 -13.08 24.31 19.74
CA GLU A 409 -13.12 24.76 21.14
C GLU A 409 -14.49 25.32 21.54
N LYS A 410 -15.10 26.14 20.67
CA LYS A 410 -16.43 26.72 20.91
C LYS A 410 -17.53 25.67 20.88
N VAL A 411 -17.45 24.70 19.96
CA VAL A 411 -18.40 23.58 19.89
C VAL A 411 -18.34 22.78 21.19
N LYS A 412 -17.15 22.40 21.65
CA LYS A 412 -16.95 21.72 22.94
C LYS A 412 -17.58 22.49 24.10
N TYR A 413 -17.31 23.79 24.19
CA TYR A 413 -17.90 24.65 25.22
C TYR A 413 -19.44 24.68 25.17
N LYS A 414 -20.02 24.81 23.96
CA LYS A 414 -21.49 24.81 23.77
C LYS A 414 -22.10 23.45 24.13
N GLU A 415 -21.46 22.35 23.75
CA GLU A 415 -21.89 21.00 24.08
C GLU A 415 -21.83 20.73 25.59
N ASP A 416 -20.75 21.13 26.26
CA ASP A 416 -20.64 21.05 27.72
C ASP A 416 -21.71 21.87 28.43
N ARG A 417 -21.99 23.10 27.96
CA ARG A 417 -23.09 23.92 28.51
C ARG A 417 -24.45 23.28 28.30
N ALA A 418 -24.73 22.75 27.10
CA ALA A 418 -26.01 22.10 26.80
C ALA A 418 -26.19 20.78 27.58
N LEU A 419 -25.11 20.02 27.78
CA LEU A 419 -25.09 18.86 28.67
C LEU A 419 -25.37 19.28 30.11
N ASN A 420 -24.69 20.30 30.62
CA ASN A 420 -24.87 20.78 31.99
C ASN A 420 -26.28 21.32 32.26
N ILE A 421 -26.92 22.02 31.31
CA ILE A 421 -28.32 22.43 31.45
C ILE A 421 -29.25 21.22 31.56
N ARG A 422 -29.05 20.20 30.72
CA ARG A 422 -29.86 18.97 30.77
C ARG A 422 -29.63 18.19 32.06
N ILE A 423 -28.40 18.12 32.56
CA ILE A 423 -28.09 17.56 33.86
C ILE A 423 -28.82 18.35 34.95
N ALA A 424 -28.68 19.68 34.97
CA ALA A 424 -29.31 20.56 35.96
C ALA A 424 -30.84 20.39 36.02
N ASN A 425 -31.51 20.30 34.87
CA ASN A 425 -32.96 20.07 34.78
C ASN A 425 -33.40 18.72 35.40
N ARG A 426 -32.49 17.74 35.46
CA ARG A 426 -32.75 16.44 36.10
C ARG A 426 -32.43 16.44 37.58
N LEU A 427 -31.53 17.31 38.05
CA LEU A 427 -30.98 17.26 39.41
C LEU A 427 -32.06 17.32 40.50
N GLU A 428 -33.07 18.20 40.37
CA GLU A 428 -34.11 18.30 41.40
C GLU A 428 -34.86 16.97 41.57
N LYS A 429 -35.23 16.33 40.44
CA LYS A 429 -35.89 15.03 40.44
C LYS A 429 -34.97 13.93 40.98
N LEU A 430 -33.71 13.90 40.52
CA LEU A 430 -32.74 12.89 40.94
C LEU A 430 -32.40 13.00 42.43
N ASN A 431 -32.27 14.22 42.96
CA ASN A 431 -32.08 14.47 44.38
C ASN A 431 -33.28 13.95 45.18
N LYS A 432 -34.52 14.28 44.79
CA LYS A 432 -35.72 13.76 45.46
C LYS A 432 -35.79 12.23 45.46
N LEU A 433 -35.42 11.61 44.34
CA LEU A 433 -35.46 10.15 44.19
C LEU A 433 -34.35 9.44 44.96
N TYR A 434 -33.11 9.92 44.85
CA TYR A 434 -31.95 9.15 45.25
C TYR A 434 -31.17 9.71 46.44
N GLN A 435 -31.38 10.97 46.83
CA GLN A 435 -30.65 11.49 48.00
C GLN A 435 -30.99 10.66 49.24
N PHE A 436 -29.95 10.10 49.85
CA PHE A 436 -30.06 9.17 50.97
C PHE A 436 -28.78 9.23 51.80
N GLU A 437 -28.94 9.16 53.12
CA GLU A 437 -27.85 9.14 54.08
C GLU A 437 -28.09 8.01 55.07
N TYR A 438 -27.03 7.26 55.38
CA TYR A 438 -27.08 6.16 56.33
C TYR A 438 -25.65 5.83 56.81
N ASN A 439 -25.49 5.62 58.11
CA ASN A 439 -24.23 5.21 58.75
C ASN A 439 -23.00 6.02 58.28
N GLY A 440 -23.12 7.35 58.22
CA GLY A 440 -22.00 8.24 57.86
C GLY A 440 -21.65 8.28 56.37
N LEU A 441 -22.44 7.64 55.51
CA LEU A 441 -22.34 7.75 54.05
C LEU A 441 -23.56 8.48 53.48
N VAL A 442 -23.33 9.25 52.42
CA VAL A 442 -24.37 9.98 51.67
C VAL A 442 -24.24 9.68 50.18
N ILE A 443 -25.37 9.60 49.48
CA ILE A 443 -25.40 9.46 48.02
C ILE A 443 -26.13 10.63 47.36
N ARG A 444 -25.56 11.14 46.27
CA ARG A 444 -26.13 12.23 45.48
C ARG A 444 -25.86 12.08 43.98
N PRO A 445 -26.70 12.61 43.09
CA PRO A 445 -26.39 12.69 41.66
C PRO A 445 -25.17 13.55 41.35
N ALA A 446 -24.51 13.25 40.23
CA ALA A 446 -23.48 14.11 39.65
C ALA A 446 -24.10 15.41 39.11
N MET A 447 -23.51 16.56 39.43
CA MET A 447 -24.06 17.89 39.17
C MET A 447 -23.70 18.44 37.80
N THR A 448 -22.54 18.07 37.24
CA THR A 448 -22.06 18.56 35.93
C THR A 448 -21.26 17.51 35.17
N SER A 449 -21.11 17.69 33.86
CA SER A 449 -20.19 16.89 33.02
C SER A 449 -18.73 17.00 33.49
N VAL A 450 -18.33 18.17 34.02
CA VAL A 450 -16.99 18.41 34.56
C VAL A 450 -16.76 17.59 35.84
N GLU A 451 -17.78 17.50 36.70
CA GLU A 451 -17.70 16.70 37.93
C GLU A 451 -17.56 15.20 37.60
N LEU A 452 -18.32 14.69 36.62
CA LEU A 452 -18.18 13.31 36.13
C LEU A 452 -16.79 13.00 35.60
N PHE A 453 -16.17 13.97 34.91
CA PHE A 453 -14.80 13.82 34.42
C PHE A 453 -13.77 13.80 35.57
N ARG A 454 -13.90 14.70 36.55
CA ARG A 454 -13.03 14.73 37.74
C ARG A 454 -13.14 13.46 38.57
N GLU A 455 -14.37 12.99 38.81
CA GLU A 455 -14.64 11.74 39.50
C GLU A 455 -13.90 10.58 38.85
N GLY A 456 -14.07 10.42 37.54
CA GLY A 456 -13.43 9.33 36.82
C GLY A 456 -11.90 9.42 36.80
N LYS A 457 -11.35 10.64 36.81
CA LYS A 457 -9.91 10.86 36.91
C LYS A 457 -9.38 10.48 38.30
N GLU A 458 -10.04 10.92 39.37
CA GLU A 458 -9.61 10.69 40.75
C GLU A 458 -9.78 9.23 41.18
N LEU A 459 -10.86 8.57 40.75
CA LEU A 459 -11.08 7.14 41.01
C LEU A 459 -10.42 6.21 39.98
N SER A 460 -9.71 6.76 38.99
CA SER A 460 -9.05 6.01 37.90
C SER A 460 -9.96 5.03 37.17
N HIS A 461 -11.20 5.44 36.91
CA HIS A 461 -12.16 4.68 36.09
C HIS A 461 -13.03 5.58 35.22
N CYS A 462 -13.43 5.11 34.04
CA CYS A 462 -14.02 5.95 33.01
C CYS A 462 -15.50 6.32 33.27
N VAL A 463 -15.76 7.33 34.10
CA VAL A 463 -17.13 7.88 34.32
C VAL A 463 -17.48 8.98 33.30
N GLY A 464 -16.51 9.78 32.85
CA GLY A 464 -16.74 10.91 31.94
C GLY A 464 -17.35 10.55 30.58
N GLY A 465 -17.11 9.33 30.08
CA GLY A 465 -17.70 8.83 28.82
C GLY A 465 -19.22 8.68 28.86
N TYR A 466 -19.82 8.67 30.05
CA TYR A 466 -21.27 8.50 30.24
C TYR A 466 -22.02 9.83 30.32
N ALA A 467 -21.35 11.00 30.24
CA ALA A 467 -21.97 12.31 30.44
C ALA A 467 -23.19 12.57 29.54
N LYS A 468 -23.18 12.11 28.28
CA LYS A 468 -24.32 12.23 27.37
C LYS A 468 -25.48 11.31 27.76
N ASN A 469 -25.22 10.04 28.06
CA ASN A 469 -26.25 9.08 28.49
C ASN A 469 -26.90 9.50 29.81
N TYR A 470 -26.09 10.06 30.72
CA TYR A 470 -26.56 10.65 31.96
C TYR A 470 -27.40 11.90 31.71
N ALA A 471 -26.95 12.84 30.88
CA ALA A 471 -27.74 14.03 30.53
C ALA A 471 -29.08 13.68 29.84
N ASP A 472 -29.11 12.61 29.03
CA ASP A 472 -30.29 12.13 28.31
C ASP A 472 -31.22 11.25 29.18
N GLY A 473 -30.79 10.90 30.40
CA GLY A 473 -31.54 10.05 31.33
C GLY A 473 -31.63 8.58 30.98
N LYS A 474 -30.68 8.07 30.20
CA LYS A 474 -30.52 6.64 29.91
C LYS A 474 -29.89 5.88 31.09
N CYS A 475 -29.10 6.57 31.90
CA CYS A 475 -28.59 6.09 33.18
C CYS A 475 -28.53 7.25 34.19
N ASP A 476 -28.49 6.91 35.47
CA ASP A 476 -28.33 7.83 36.58
C ASP A 476 -27.00 7.54 37.28
N LEU A 477 -26.08 8.49 37.24
CA LEU A 477 -24.77 8.39 37.86
C LEU A 477 -24.81 9.12 39.20
N LEU A 478 -24.58 8.35 40.26
CA LEU A 478 -24.66 8.76 41.65
C LEU A 478 -23.30 8.61 42.31
N PHE A 479 -22.95 9.55 43.17
CA PHE A 479 -21.71 9.56 43.93
C PHE A 479 -22.02 9.27 45.40
N ILE A 480 -21.38 8.24 45.92
CA ILE A 480 -21.37 7.92 47.35
C ILE A 480 -20.16 8.64 47.95
N ARG A 481 -20.38 9.29 49.10
CA ARG A 481 -19.41 10.10 49.83
C ARG A 481 -19.47 9.77 51.31
N ARG A 482 -18.38 10.04 52.02
CA ARG A 482 -18.39 10.12 53.49
C ARG A 482 -19.00 11.45 53.89
N VAL A 483 -19.90 11.44 54.88
CA VAL A 483 -20.52 12.68 55.40
C VAL A 483 -19.45 13.64 55.95
N SER A 484 -18.36 13.11 56.51
CA SER A 484 -17.22 13.89 57.00
C SER A 484 -16.34 14.51 55.90
N GLU A 485 -16.39 13.98 54.67
CA GLU A 485 -15.57 14.42 53.53
C GLU A 485 -16.41 14.42 52.22
N PRO A 486 -17.44 15.28 52.10
CA PRO A 486 -18.41 15.22 50.99
C PRO A 486 -17.81 15.56 49.61
N ASP A 487 -16.70 16.28 49.60
CA ASP A 487 -16.01 16.70 48.37
C ASP A 487 -14.98 15.68 47.86
N LYS A 488 -14.66 14.64 48.64
CA LYS A 488 -13.65 13.64 48.29
C LYS A 488 -14.29 12.42 47.62
N PRO A 489 -13.86 12.04 46.39
CA PRO A 489 -14.37 10.84 45.75
C PRO A 489 -14.18 9.58 46.57
N PHE A 490 -15.19 8.71 46.54
CA PHE A 490 -15.19 7.47 47.29
C PHE A 490 -15.72 6.30 46.45
N TYR A 491 -17.00 6.33 46.07
CA TYR A 491 -17.60 5.35 45.14
C TYR A 491 -18.54 6.04 44.15
N THR A 492 -18.56 5.54 42.92
CA THR A 492 -19.55 5.89 41.89
C THR A 492 -20.52 4.72 41.69
N MET A 493 -21.81 5.01 41.66
CA MET A 493 -22.88 4.05 41.46
C MET A 493 -23.73 4.44 40.25
N GLU A 494 -23.98 3.47 39.37
CA GLU A 494 -24.88 3.61 38.22
C GLU A 494 -26.22 2.94 38.53
N VAL A 495 -27.30 3.68 38.38
CA VAL A 495 -28.67 3.19 38.45
C VAL A 495 -29.30 3.31 37.06
N SER A 496 -29.90 2.24 36.57
CA SER A 496 -30.68 2.23 35.33
C SER A 496 -31.91 1.35 35.50
N GLY A 497 -33.05 1.79 34.97
CA GLY A 497 -34.32 1.06 35.09
C GLY A 497 -34.79 0.84 36.54
N GLY A 498 -34.35 1.65 37.51
CA GLY A 498 -34.66 1.48 38.93
C GLY A 498 -33.88 0.36 39.62
N GLN A 499 -32.79 -0.12 39.02
CA GLN A 499 -31.88 -1.11 39.59
C GLN A 499 -30.45 -0.57 39.60
N VAL A 500 -29.66 -0.99 40.60
CA VAL A 500 -28.22 -0.70 40.64
C VAL A 500 -27.53 -1.60 39.62
N PHE A 501 -26.91 -1.01 38.61
CA PHE A 501 -26.17 -1.75 37.58
C PHE A 501 -24.72 -2.01 38.02
N GLN A 502 -24.09 -1.02 38.63
CA GLN A 502 -22.73 -1.15 39.17
C GLN A 502 -22.46 -0.12 40.28
N CYS A 503 -21.55 -0.47 41.19
CA CYS A 503 -20.98 0.43 42.20
C CYS A 503 -19.49 0.14 42.34
N ARG A 504 -18.64 1.13 42.04
CA ARG A 504 -17.18 0.99 41.92
C ARG A 504 -16.45 2.11 42.66
N GLY A 505 -15.36 1.76 43.34
CA GLY A 505 -14.45 2.72 43.96
C GLY A 505 -13.15 2.85 43.16
N TYR A 506 -12.10 3.38 43.80
CA TYR A 506 -10.77 3.56 43.20
C TYR A 506 -10.28 2.29 42.46
N GLU A 507 -9.76 2.46 41.25
CA GLU A 507 -9.31 1.37 40.35
C GLU A 507 -10.34 0.26 40.10
N ASN A 508 -11.63 0.63 40.05
CA ASN A 508 -12.75 -0.29 39.86
C ASN A 508 -12.93 -1.33 41.00
N CYS A 509 -12.41 -1.03 42.20
CA CYS A 509 -12.57 -1.92 43.34
C CYS A 509 -14.05 -2.17 43.70
N SER A 510 -14.33 -3.35 44.23
CA SER A 510 -15.65 -3.73 44.71
C SER A 510 -16.01 -3.04 46.03
N MET A 511 -17.30 -2.93 46.32
CA MET A 511 -17.81 -2.37 47.58
C MET A 511 -17.20 -3.06 48.81
N THR A 512 -16.70 -2.25 49.75
CA THR A 512 -16.39 -2.69 51.12
C THR A 512 -17.67 -3.11 51.86
N PRO A 513 -17.57 -3.83 53.00
CA PRO A 513 -18.75 -4.18 53.80
C PRO A 513 -19.60 -2.96 54.20
N GLU A 514 -18.95 -1.86 54.56
CA GLU A 514 -19.58 -0.56 54.86
C GLU A 514 -20.41 -0.03 53.68
N VAL A 515 -19.82 0.01 52.48
CA VAL A 515 -20.51 0.50 51.28
C VAL A 515 -21.59 -0.45 50.83
N ARG A 516 -21.40 -1.76 51.01
CA ARG A 516 -22.42 -2.77 50.69
C ARG A 516 -23.65 -2.63 51.56
N ASP A 517 -23.48 -2.49 52.87
CA ASP A 517 -24.57 -2.25 53.82
C ASP A 517 -25.36 -0.98 53.45
N PHE A 518 -24.63 0.10 53.12
CA PHE A 518 -25.24 1.34 52.64
C PHE A 518 -26.04 1.15 51.34
N VAL A 519 -25.48 0.46 50.33
CA VAL A 519 -26.15 0.22 49.04
C VAL A 519 -27.37 -0.69 49.20
N ASP A 520 -27.28 -1.74 50.01
CA ASP A 520 -28.42 -2.63 50.30
C ASP A 520 -29.56 -1.87 50.98
N ARG A 521 -29.21 -1.02 51.95
CA ARG A 521 -30.18 -0.14 52.61
C ARG A 521 -30.80 0.84 51.62
N PHE A 522 -29.99 1.49 50.79
CA PHE A 522 -30.44 2.39 49.73
C PHE A 522 -31.44 1.70 48.79
N ILE A 523 -31.13 0.50 48.28
CA ILE A 523 -32.02 -0.28 47.42
C ILE A 523 -33.36 -0.54 48.12
N SER A 524 -33.32 -0.93 49.40
CA SER A 524 -34.53 -1.24 50.17
C SER A 524 -35.46 -0.04 50.38
N VAL A 525 -34.90 1.16 50.55
CA VAL A 525 -35.65 2.38 50.89
C VAL A 525 -36.06 3.16 49.64
N LYS A 526 -35.16 3.26 48.65
CA LYS A 526 -35.34 4.15 47.49
C LYS A 526 -35.80 3.42 46.22
N LEU A 527 -35.48 2.13 46.05
CA LEU A 527 -35.75 1.42 44.79
C LEU A 527 -36.86 0.35 44.88
N LYS A 528 -37.14 -0.24 46.05
CA LYS A 528 -38.24 -1.23 46.22
C LYS A 528 -39.61 -0.55 46.43
N LYS A 529 -40.59 -0.81 45.56
CA LYS A 529 -42.00 -0.42 45.76
C LYS A 529 -42.68 -1.27 46.85
N LYS A 530 -43.43 -0.66 47.78
CA LYS A 530 -44.40 -1.37 48.64
C LYS A 530 -45.46 -2.05 47.75
N LYS A 531 -45.69 -3.36 47.92
CA LYS A 531 -46.80 -4.07 47.25
C LYS A 531 -48.14 -3.51 47.74
N PRO A 532 -49.14 -3.27 46.88
CA PRO A 532 -50.50 -2.97 47.35
C PRO A 532 -51.07 -4.22 48.02
N ILE A 533 -51.69 -4.04 49.18
CA ILE A 533 -52.45 -5.07 49.88
C ILE A 533 -53.69 -5.38 49.02
N LYS A 534 -53.78 -6.59 48.44
CA LYS A 534 -55.00 -7.07 47.79
C LYS A 534 -56.03 -7.41 48.87
N VAL A 535 -57.03 -6.55 49.05
CA VAL A 535 -58.25 -6.90 49.79
C VAL A 535 -59.00 -7.95 48.95
N LYS A 536 -59.19 -9.15 49.53
CA LYS A 536 -60.07 -10.17 48.95
C LYS A 536 -61.51 -9.70 49.10
N GLY A 537 -62.17 -9.35 47.99
CA GLY A 537 -63.61 -9.23 47.95
C GLY A 537 -64.25 -10.61 48.14
N VAL A 538 -65.10 -10.72 49.16
CA VAL A 538 -66.04 -11.83 49.36
C VAL A 538 -67.13 -11.69 48.30
N ALA A 539 -67.41 -12.77 47.58
CA ALA A 539 -68.58 -12.87 46.72
C ALA A 539 -69.75 -13.41 47.56
N VAL A 540 -70.77 -12.58 47.80
CA VAL A 540 -72.21 -12.90 47.71
C VAL A 540 -72.92 -11.62 47.29
#